data_AF-A0A1M7PV40-F1
#
_entry.id   AF-A0A1M7PV40-F1
#
_cell.length_a   1.000
_cell.length_b   1.000
_cell.length_c   1.000
_cell.angle_alpha   90.00
_cell.angle_beta   90.00
_cell.angle_gamma   90.00
#
_symmetry.space_group_name_H-M   'P 1'
#
loop_
_entity.id
_entity.type
_entity.pdbx_description
1 polymer ?
#
loop_
_entity_poly.entity_id
_entity_poly.type
_entity_poly.pdbx_seq_one_letter_code
_entity_poly.pdbx_strand_id
1 'polypeptide(L)'
;MKYSIPLLGLFLITIPFASCTSEREKTAQIVTDNYVHFVDSIVNLNTDSAQANWNRIDKDFEKKTNQLNIEIDKLEDSRDFDAKIDSATAKYEAFKISVILQKIRASRY
;
A
#
# COMPACT_ATOMS: atom_id res chain seq x y z
N MET A 1 37.05 32.96 -41.92
CA MET A 1 35.96 31.98 -41.96
C MET A 1 36.13 31.00 -40.80
N LYS A 2 35.24 31.01 -39.81
CA LYS A 2 35.02 29.83 -38.96
C LYS A 2 33.61 29.92 -38.39
N TYR A 3 32.84 28.88 -38.66
CA TYR A 3 31.40 28.88 -38.74
C TYR A 3 30.76 28.92 -37.35
N SER A 4 29.88 29.89 -37.15
CA SER A 4 28.91 29.94 -36.07
C SER A 4 27.84 28.86 -36.30
N ILE A 5 27.81 27.84 -35.47
CA ILE A 5 26.74 26.83 -35.47
C ILE A 5 25.72 27.26 -34.40
N PRO A 6 24.52 27.74 -34.76
CA PRO A 6 23.44 27.86 -33.79
C PRO A 6 22.89 26.45 -33.58
N LEU A 7 23.25 25.82 -32.46
CA LEU A 7 22.62 24.58 -32.05
C LEU A 7 21.18 24.92 -31.61
N LEU A 8 20.26 24.84 -32.56
CA LEU A 8 18.81 24.81 -32.31
C LEU A 8 18.55 23.69 -31.30
N GLY A 9 18.38 24.07 -30.05
CA GLY A 9 17.98 23.19 -28.97
C GLY A 9 16.62 22.60 -29.31
N LEU A 10 16.61 21.34 -29.71
CA LEU A 10 15.40 20.55 -29.87
C LEU A 10 14.79 20.36 -28.48
N PHE A 11 13.90 21.27 -28.10
CA PHE A 11 13.11 21.16 -26.89
C PHE A 11 12.06 20.07 -27.15
N LEU A 12 12.40 18.83 -26.81
CA LEU A 12 11.43 17.74 -26.69
C LEU A 12 10.51 18.11 -25.51
N ILE A 13 9.42 18.79 -25.83
CA ILE A 13 8.31 18.98 -24.90
C ILE A 13 7.70 17.60 -24.75
N THR A 14 8.17 16.82 -23.77
CA THR A 14 7.34 15.77 -23.19
C THR A 14 6.12 16.50 -22.68
N ILE A 15 4.99 16.37 -23.37
CA ILE A 15 3.71 16.84 -22.86
C ILE A 15 3.60 16.14 -21.51
N PRO A 16 3.64 16.86 -20.37
CA PRO A 16 3.24 16.22 -19.14
C PRO A 16 1.78 15.89 -19.42
N PHE A 17 1.44 14.60 -19.51
CA PHE A 17 0.07 14.20 -19.35
C PHE A 17 -0.34 14.84 -18.04
N ALA A 18 -1.04 15.97 -18.11
CA ALA A 18 -1.69 16.55 -16.97
C ALA A 18 -2.50 15.38 -16.41
N SER A 19 -2.13 14.91 -15.23
CA SER A 19 -2.66 13.71 -14.61
C SER A 19 -4.16 13.91 -14.41
N CYS A 20 -4.95 13.62 -15.43
CA CYS A 20 -6.28 13.11 -15.25
C CYS A 20 -6.06 11.71 -14.69
N THR A 21 -6.00 11.61 -13.35
CA THR A 21 -5.93 10.33 -12.65
C THR A 21 -7.01 9.43 -13.24
N SER A 22 -6.60 8.32 -13.85
CA SER A 22 -7.54 7.44 -14.54
C SER A 22 -8.55 6.85 -13.54
N GLU A 23 -9.73 6.45 -13.99
CA GLU A 23 -10.70 5.78 -13.10
C GLU A 23 -10.11 4.52 -12.44
N ARG A 24 -9.17 3.85 -13.11
CA ARG A 24 -8.39 2.74 -12.55
C ARG A 24 -7.46 3.21 -11.42
N GLU A 25 -6.71 4.27 -11.62
CA GLU A 25 -5.85 4.86 -10.58
C GLU A 25 -6.65 5.36 -9.38
N LYS A 26 -7.82 5.97 -9.59
CA LYS A 26 -8.72 6.37 -8.48
C LYS A 26 -9.20 5.15 -7.70
N THR A 27 -9.58 4.09 -8.40
CA THR A 27 -10.03 2.83 -7.76
C THR A 27 -8.90 2.20 -6.95
N ALA A 28 -7.68 2.13 -7.52
CA ALA A 28 -6.48 1.67 -6.85
C ALA A 28 -6.15 2.50 -5.60
N GLN A 29 -6.29 3.82 -5.68
CA GLN A 29 -6.13 4.71 -4.53
C GLN A 29 -7.14 4.40 -3.42
N ILE A 30 -8.43 4.26 -3.76
CA ILE A 30 -9.47 3.94 -2.79
C ILE A 30 -9.20 2.61 -2.08
N VAL A 31 -8.83 1.55 -2.82
CA VAL A 31 -8.57 0.26 -2.18
C VAL A 31 -7.27 0.27 -1.36
N THR A 32 -6.26 1.01 -1.80
CA THR A 32 -5.01 1.21 -1.03
C THR A 32 -5.27 1.94 0.27
N ASP A 33 -6.02 3.05 0.23
CA ASP A 33 -6.34 3.83 1.43
C ASP A 33 -7.22 2.99 2.39
N ASN A 34 -8.15 2.19 1.87
CA ASN A 34 -8.95 1.25 2.66
C ASN A 34 -8.14 0.11 3.30
N TYR A 35 -7.07 -0.32 2.64
CA TYR A 35 -6.12 -1.30 3.16
C TYR A 35 -5.27 -0.69 4.29
N VAL A 36 -4.66 0.46 4.03
CA VAL A 36 -3.85 1.21 5.01
C VAL A 36 -4.67 1.55 6.25
N HIS A 37 -5.87 2.12 6.08
CA HIS A 37 -6.74 2.49 7.19
C HIS A 37 -7.15 1.28 8.04
N PHE A 38 -7.40 0.14 7.42
CA PHE A 38 -7.68 -1.10 8.16
C PHE A 38 -6.48 -1.52 9.00
N VAL A 39 -5.28 -1.55 8.42
CA VAL A 39 -4.06 -1.89 9.15
C VAL A 39 -3.85 -0.93 10.32
N ASP A 40 -3.91 0.38 10.07
CA ASP A 40 -3.73 1.39 11.11
C ASP A 40 -4.78 1.27 12.23
N SER A 41 -6.01 0.85 11.91
CA SER A 41 -7.04 0.60 12.91
C SER A 41 -6.70 -0.62 13.79
N ILE A 42 -6.28 -1.74 13.21
CA ILE A 42 -6.03 -2.98 13.97
C ILE A 42 -4.75 -2.91 14.80
N VAL A 43 -3.70 -2.22 14.33
CA VAL A 43 -2.45 -2.10 15.10
C VAL A 43 -2.59 -1.24 16.35
N ASN A 44 -3.67 -0.43 16.43
CA ASN A 44 -4.02 0.36 17.60
C ASN A 44 -4.93 -0.39 18.59
N LEU A 45 -5.36 -1.62 18.27
CA LEU A 45 -6.11 -2.45 19.22
C LEU A 45 -5.20 -2.90 20.35
N ASN A 46 -5.72 -2.89 21.59
CA ASN A 46 -5.05 -3.60 22.67
C ASN A 46 -4.97 -5.10 22.35
N THR A 47 -3.95 -5.76 22.89
CA THR A 47 -3.60 -7.09 22.42
C THR A 47 -4.57 -8.18 22.87
N ASP A 48 -5.27 -8.00 23.99
CA ASP A 48 -6.33 -8.92 24.42
C ASP A 48 -7.49 -8.92 23.40
N SER A 49 -7.90 -7.72 22.97
CA SER A 49 -8.94 -7.56 21.94
C SER A 49 -8.46 -8.13 20.60
N ALA A 50 -7.20 -7.90 20.24
CA ALA A 50 -6.61 -8.46 19.03
C ALA A 50 -6.60 -10.00 19.06
N GLN A 51 -6.20 -10.60 20.18
CA GLN A 51 -6.14 -12.05 20.35
C GLN A 51 -7.53 -12.68 20.30
N ALA A 52 -8.51 -12.08 20.99
CA ALA A 52 -9.89 -12.56 20.98
C ALA A 52 -10.53 -12.53 19.58
N ASN A 53 -10.07 -11.62 18.71
CA ASN A 53 -10.61 -11.43 17.37
C ASN A 53 -9.65 -11.86 16.25
N TRP A 54 -8.56 -12.56 16.58
CA TRP A 54 -7.43 -12.79 15.67
C TRP A 54 -7.85 -13.40 14.33
N ASN A 55 -8.64 -14.46 14.36
CA ASN A 55 -9.10 -15.14 13.14
C ASN A 55 -9.94 -14.23 12.23
N ARG A 56 -10.68 -13.27 12.79
CA ARG A 56 -11.43 -12.30 12.00
C ARG A 56 -10.49 -11.27 11.38
N ILE A 57 -9.55 -10.75 12.16
CA ILE A 57 -8.56 -9.78 11.72
C ILE A 57 -7.70 -10.34 10.58
N ASP A 58 -7.17 -11.55 10.72
CA ASP A 58 -6.34 -12.24 9.70
C ASP A 58 -7.13 -12.45 8.40
N LYS A 59 -8.40 -12.89 8.49
CA LYS A 59 -9.28 -13.02 7.32
C LYS A 59 -9.62 -11.69 6.64
N ASP A 60 -9.88 -10.65 7.43
CA ASP A 60 -10.19 -9.32 6.89
C ASP A 60 -8.95 -8.71 6.21
N PHE A 61 -7.75 -8.97 6.75
CA PHE A 61 -6.49 -8.60 6.12
C PHE A 61 -6.30 -9.32 4.79
N GLU A 62 -6.47 -10.64 4.73
CA GLU A 62 -6.40 -11.42 3.48
C GLU A 62 -7.39 -10.91 2.43
N LYS A 63 -8.65 -10.68 2.84
CA LYS A 63 -9.68 -10.14 1.95
C LYS A 63 -9.28 -8.79 1.35
N LYS A 64 -8.78 -7.87 2.17
CA LYS A 64 -8.38 -6.54 1.72
C LYS A 64 -7.12 -6.58 0.86
N THR A 65 -6.17 -7.45 1.18
CA THR A 65 -4.98 -7.69 0.37
C THR A 65 -5.37 -8.22 -1.01
N ASN A 66 -6.29 -9.19 -1.08
CA ASN A 66 -6.78 -9.71 -2.37
C ASN A 66 -7.49 -8.63 -3.19
N GLN A 67 -8.35 -7.81 -2.56
CA GLN A 67 -9.02 -6.69 -3.22
C GLN A 67 -8.02 -5.65 -3.75
N LEU A 68 -7.01 -5.32 -2.95
CA LEU A 68 -5.93 -4.41 -3.33
C LEU A 68 -5.17 -4.95 -4.55
N ASN A 69 -4.69 -6.20 -4.48
CA ASN A 69 -3.91 -6.81 -5.55
C ASN A 69 -4.69 -6.84 -6.87
N ILE A 70 -5.98 -7.20 -6.83
CA ILE A 70 -6.85 -7.19 -8.02
C ILE A 70 -6.88 -5.83 -8.71
N GLU A 71 -6.93 -4.72 -7.98
CA GLU A 71 -6.98 -3.39 -8.58
C GLU A 71 -5.60 -2.86 -8.98
N ILE A 72 -4.56 -3.18 -8.21
CA ILE A 72 -3.17 -2.82 -8.52
C ILE A 72 -2.70 -3.51 -9.79
N ASP A 73 -3.03 -4.80 -9.98
CA ASP A 73 -2.67 -5.58 -11.18
C ASP A 73 -3.33 -5.05 -12.47
N LYS A 74 -4.34 -4.17 -12.37
CA LYS A 74 -4.99 -3.52 -13.52
C LYS A 74 -4.28 -2.24 -13.97
N LEU A 75 -3.31 -1.75 -13.19
CA LEU A 75 -2.53 -0.56 -13.52
C LEU A 75 -1.35 -0.91 -14.42
N GLU A 76 -0.99 0.02 -15.31
CA GLU A 76 0.24 -0.10 -16.11
C GLU A 76 1.49 0.26 -15.31
N ASP A 77 1.36 1.16 -14.34
CA ASP A 77 2.38 1.55 -13.37
C ASP A 77 1.73 1.65 -11.98
N SER A 78 2.24 0.88 -11.00
CA SER A 78 1.75 0.87 -9.63
C SER A 78 2.69 1.54 -8.62
N ARG A 79 3.84 2.08 -9.07
CA ARG A 79 4.92 2.54 -8.18
C ARG A 79 4.48 3.60 -7.17
N ASP A 80 3.46 4.39 -7.52
CA ASP A 80 2.89 5.41 -6.65
C ASP A 80 2.18 4.82 -5.40
N PHE A 81 1.87 3.52 -5.42
CA PHE A 81 1.19 2.80 -4.33
C PHE A 81 2.14 1.93 -3.50
N ASP A 82 3.21 1.41 -4.10
CA ASP A 82 4.12 0.42 -3.50
C ASP A 82 4.56 0.80 -2.08
N ALA A 83 5.06 2.03 -1.89
CA ALA A 83 5.55 2.48 -0.58
C ALA A 83 4.47 2.45 0.53
N LYS A 84 3.21 2.77 0.18
CA LYS A 84 2.08 2.71 1.13
C LYS A 84 1.72 1.26 1.46
N ILE A 85 1.68 0.41 0.44
CA ILE A 85 1.34 -1.01 0.55
C ILE A 85 2.39 -1.71 1.41
N ASP A 86 3.67 -1.52 1.11
CA ASP A 86 4.79 -2.10 1.85
C ASP A 86 4.80 -1.67 3.31
N SER A 87 4.62 -0.36 3.56
CA SER A 87 4.56 0.18 4.91
C SER A 87 3.40 -0.42 5.72
N ALA A 88 2.20 -0.52 5.13
CA ALA A 88 1.05 -1.12 5.81
C ALA A 88 1.22 -2.63 6.02
N THR A 89 1.76 -3.35 5.03
CA THR A 89 2.06 -4.78 5.17
C THR A 89 3.05 -5.03 6.31
N ALA A 90 4.14 -4.25 6.37
CA ALA A 90 5.13 -4.37 7.44
C ALA A 90 4.53 -4.09 8.83
N LYS A 91 3.66 -3.08 8.96
CA LYS A 91 2.93 -2.81 10.22
C LYS A 91 2.07 -3.99 10.64
N TYR A 92 1.35 -4.60 9.70
CA TYR A 92 0.51 -5.76 9.96
C TYR A 92 1.34 -6.97 10.44
N GLU A 93 2.44 -7.28 9.75
CA GLU A 93 3.30 -8.41 10.12
C GLU A 93 3.94 -8.22 11.50
N ALA A 94 4.40 -7.00 11.82
CA ALA A 94 4.88 -6.68 13.16
C ALA A 94 3.79 -6.87 14.23
N PHE A 95 2.56 -6.44 13.93
CA PHE A 95 1.42 -6.63 14.82
C PHE A 95 1.05 -8.10 15.01
N LYS A 96 1.03 -8.89 13.93
CA LYS A 96 0.82 -10.35 13.96
C LYS A 96 1.80 -11.05 14.89
N ILE A 97 3.09 -10.73 14.76
CA ILE A 97 4.14 -11.24 15.64
C ILE A 97 3.84 -10.86 17.10
N SER A 98 3.45 -9.61 17.36
CA SER A 98 3.14 -9.15 18.72
C SER A 98 1.99 -9.94 19.37
N VAL A 99 0.92 -10.23 18.61
CA VAL A 99 -0.25 -11.00 19.08
C VAL A 99 0.15 -12.44 19.38
N ILE A 100 0.92 -13.08 18.48
CA ILE A 100 1.39 -14.46 18.67
C ILE A 100 2.31 -14.57 19.89
N LEU A 101 3.24 -13.64 20.06
CA LEU A 101 4.15 -13.63 21.21
C LEU A 101 3.41 -13.47 22.54
N GLN A 102 2.34 -12.69 22.58
CA GLN A 102 1.51 -12.56 23.78
C GLN A 102 0.72 -13.83 24.06
N LYS A 103 0.13 -14.45 23.04
CA LYS A 103 -0.54 -15.75 23.18
C LYS A 103 0.40 -16.82 23.77
N ILE A 104 1.65 -16.88 23.31
CA ILE A 104 2.66 -17.80 23.84
C ILE A 104 3.02 -17.48 25.29
N ARG A 105 3.15 -16.19 25.65
CA ARG A 105 3.41 -15.78 27.04
C ARG A 105 2.26 -16.15 27.96
N ALA A 106 1.02 -15.90 27.55
CA ALA A 106 -0.18 -16.21 28.32
C ALA A 106 -0.36 -17.72 28.54
N SER A 107 0.03 -18.57 27.59
CA SER A 107 -0.10 -20.03 27.71
C SER A 107 0.98 -20.71 28.56
N ARG A 108 1.98 -19.95 29.05
CA ARG A 108 3.04 -20.48 29.94
C ARG A 108 2.72 -20.34 31.43
N TYR A 109 1.59 -19.73 31.76
CA TYR A 109 1.04 -19.58 33.10
C TYR A 109 -0.29 -20.34 33.19
#